data_AF-A0A3N5F8Z2-F1
#
_entry.id   AF-A0A3N5F8Z2-F1
#
_cell.length_a   1.000
_cell.length_b   1.000
_cell.length_c   1.000
_cell.angle_alpha   90.00
_cell.angle_beta   90.00
_cell.angle_gamma   90.00
#
_symmetry.space_group_name_H-M   'P 1'
#
loop_
_entity.id
_entity.type
_entity.pdbx_description
1 polymer ?
#
loop_
_entity_poly.entity_id
_entity_poly.type
_entity_poly.pdbx_seq_one_letter_code
_entity_poly.pdbx_strand_id
1 'polypeptide(L)' 'QPHMAKEAQIVATPTLIKKQPLPVRRLIGDMSDTERFLAGIGLKPRNS' A
#
# COMPACT_ATOMS: atom_id res chain seq x y z
N GLN A 1 13.44 5.95 -9.61
CA GLN A 1 13.90 4.83 -10.47
C GLN A 1 12.71 4.25 -11.24
N PRO A 2 12.52 4.58 -12.54
CA PRO A 2 11.40 4.08 -13.35
C PRO A 2 11.36 2.55 -13.51
N HIS A 3 12.52 1.89 -13.48
CA HIS A 3 12.61 0.43 -13.61
C HIS A 3 11.86 -0.30 -12.50
N MET A 4 11.96 0.16 -11.24
CA MET A 4 11.24 -0.43 -10.12
C MET A 4 9.73 -0.33 -10.27
N ALA A 5 9.24 0.78 -10.81
CA ALA A 5 7.82 0.97 -11.11
C ALA A 5 7.35 0.02 -12.22
N LYS A 6 8.17 -0.19 -13.25
CA LYS A 6 7.91 -1.14 -14.34
C LYS A 6 7.90 -2.59 -13.84
N GLU A 7 8.89 -2.99 -13.05
CA GLU A 7 8.98 -4.31 -12.43
C GLU A 7 7.78 -4.57 -11.51
N ALA A 8 7.39 -3.57 -10.72
CA ALA A 8 6.23 -3.65 -9.85
C ALA A 8 4.90 -3.43 -10.59
N GLN A 9 4.89 -3.16 -11.91
CA GLN A 9 3.69 -2.86 -12.70
C GLN A 9 2.84 -1.72 -12.09
N ILE A 10 3.50 -0.65 -11.65
CA ILE A 10 2.83 0.54 -11.09
C ILE A 10 2.37 1.42 -12.26
N VAL A 11 1.06 1.58 -12.40
CA VAL A 11 0.42 2.43 -13.42
C VAL A 11 -0.07 3.77 -12.88
N ALA A 12 -0.17 3.90 -11.56
CA ALA A 12 -0.67 5.08 -10.87
C ALA A 12 0.26 5.47 -9.72
N THR A 13 0.32 6.77 -9.43
CA THR A 13 1.07 7.32 -8.29
C THR A 13 0.15 8.18 -7.44
N PRO A 14 0.29 8.15 -6.09
CA PRO A 14 1.19 7.30 -5.30
C PRO A 14 0.64 5.87 -5.16
N THR A 15 1.53 4.87 -5.05
CA THR A 15 1.16 3.46 -4.82
C THR A 15 1.98 2.88 -3.66
N LEU A 16 1.29 2.31 -2.65
CA LEU A 16 1.91 1.45 -1.63
C LEU A 16 1.76 -0.02 -2.00
N ILE A 17 2.83 -0.81 -1.79
CA ILE A 17 2.82 -2.27 -1.96
C ILE A 17 3.28 -2.94 -0.65
N LYS A 18 2.38 -3.65 0.03
CA LYS A 18 2.70 -4.52 1.17
C LYS A 18 3.11 -5.89 0.64
N LYS A 19 4.42 -6.19 0.64
CA LYS A 19 4.96 -7.44 0.11
C LYS A 19 4.77 -8.65 1.05
N GLN A 20 4.74 -8.42 2.36
CA GLN A 20 4.67 -9.48 3.37
C GLN A 20 3.82 -9.07 4.59
N PRO A 21 3.21 -10.04 5.30
CA PRO A 21 3.02 -11.44 4.87
C PRO A 21 2.11 -11.52 3.62
N LEU A 22 2.11 -12.66 2.95
CA LEU A 22 1.22 -12.89 1.81
C LEU A 22 -0.27 -12.88 2.25
N PRO A 23 -1.20 -12.51 1.35
CA PRO A 23 -0.99 -12.09 -0.04
C PRO A 23 -0.46 -10.66 -0.16
N VAL A 24 0.23 -10.36 -1.26
CA VAL A 24 0.71 -9.00 -1.57
C VAL A 24 -0.49 -8.06 -1.72
N ARG A 25 -0.49 -6.94 -1.00
CA ARG A 25 -1.55 -5.91 -1.10
C ARG A 25 -1.04 -4.64 -1.76
N ARG A 26 -1.89 -3.98 -2.54
CA ARG A 26 -1.59 -2.73 -3.25
C ARG A 26 -2.64 -1.68 -2.90
N LEU A 27 -2.21 -0.45 -2.65
CA LEU A 27 -3.10 0.69 -2.39
C LEU A 27 -2.64 1.87 -3.25
N ILE A 28 -3.59 2.53 -3.91
CA ILE A 28 -3.34 3.74 -4.71
C ILE A 28 -3.97 4.93 -3.97
N GLY A 29 -3.24 6.05 -3.92
CA GLY A 29 -3.67 7.26 -3.23
C GLY A 29 -2.57 7.82 -2.33
N ASP A 30 -2.90 8.86 -1.57
CA ASP A 30 -1.96 9.62 -0.74
C ASP A 30 -1.79 9.08 0.69
N MET A 31 -2.53 8.02 1.06
CA MET A 31 -2.54 7.44 2.41
C MET A 31 -2.93 8.44 3.53
N SER A 32 -3.64 9.52 3.20
CA SER A 32 -4.07 10.54 4.17
C SER A 32 -5.10 10.02 5.18
N ASP A 33 -6.04 9.16 4.74
CA ASP A 33 -7.02 8.49 5.60
C ASP A 33 -6.40 7.27 6.29
N THR A 34 -6.07 7.44 7.57
CA THR A 34 -5.39 6.41 8.38
C THR A 34 -6.26 5.18 8.63
N GLU A 35 -7.57 5.34 8.86
CA GLU A 35 -8.45 4.21 9.13
C GLU A 35 -8.60 3.34 7.89
N ARG A 36 -8.87 3.97 6.74
CA ARG A 36 -8.96 3.29 5.44
C ARG A 36 -7.63 2.66 5.03
N PHE A 37 -6.53 3.36 5.29
CA PHE A 37 -5.19 2.85 5.06
C PHE A 37 -4.93 1.55 5.81
N LEU A 38 -5.10 1.57 7.14
CA LEU A 38 -4.84 0.42 8.01
C LEU A 38 -5.73 -0.77 7.63
N ALA A 39 -7.02 -0.54 7.38
CA ALA A 39 -7.92 -1.58 6.90
C ALA A 39 -7.45 -2.19 5.56
N GLY A 40 -7.04 -1.35 4.61
CA GLY A 40 -6.53 -1.77 3.30
C GLY A 40 -5.30 -2.66 3.41
N ILE A 41 -4.38 -2.39 4.34
CA ILE A 41 -3.18 -3.19 4.56
C ILE A 41 -3.36 -4.32 5.60
N GLY A 42 -4.55 -4.46 6.18
CA GLY A 42 -4.90 -5.53 7.11
C GLY A 42 -4.29 -5.34 8.50
N LEU A 43 -4.13 -4.09 8.92
CA LEU A 43 -3.71 -3.71 10.26
C LEU A 43 -4.88 -3.07 11.01
N LYS A 44 -4.78 -3.06 12.34
CA LYS A 44 -5.70 -2.34 13.22
C LYS A 44 -4.97 -1.13 13.80
N PRO A 45 -5.70 -0.04 14.12
CA PRO A 45 -5.15 1.03 14.94
C PRO A 45 -4.58 0.44 16.23
N ARG A 46 -3.47 1.01 16.71
CA ARG A 46 -2.95 0.62 18.02
C ARG A 46 -3.90 1.22 19.06
N ASN A 47 -4.66 0.39 19.76
CA ASN A 47 -5.40 0.85 20.93
C ASN A 47 -4.38 1.22 22.00
N SER A 48 -4.41 2.47 22.45
CA SER A 48 -3.68 2.96 23.62
C SER A 48 -4.30 2.43 24.90
#